data_AF-A0A371NSE1-F1
#
_entry.id   AF-A0A371NSE1-F1
#
_cell.length_a   1.000
_cell.length_b   1.000
_cell.length_c   1.000
_cell.angle_alpha   90.00
_cell.angle_beta   90.00
_cell.angle_gamma   90.00
#
_symmetry.space_group_name_H-M   'P 1'
#
loop_
_entity.id
_entity.type
_entity.pdbx_description
1 polymer ?
#
loop_
_entity_poly.entity_id
_entity_poly.type
_entity_poly.pdbx_seq_one_letter_code
_entity_poly.pdbx_strand_id
1 'polypeptide(L)'
;MDGFAAPDFWLAREVLQRGIAALYLVAFISTLNQFRPLLGERGLLPAPELLRWARSSKGRRRMLRPTLFRYVEYTDRRLVALCWTGIVLAVLLVAGIPQLGPPWVPMIAFLLLWLGYMSIVSIGQTFYGFGWEMLLLEAGFLAAFLGSGDQPPPTVVIVLFWWLVFRLEFGAGMIKIRGGREWRDLTALTFHHETQPMPGPLSRQAHLLPRWFHKGEVLGNHFAQLVVPFFLFAPILSLWVPGPWPLIVGTVAAAIVIATQCWLVITGNFAWLNWATIVLAFSAVGIPRAWVPELVDGSLPLYWLVITSAVGILYVAVSWPSLHNLFARRQLMNASFNRWQLANAYGAFGTVTKQRIEIVVEGTLDEDPDAAEWVEYPFKGKPGELGRVPRQFAPYHLRLDWLMWFLPLGYSLDDWFTVFLVRLLEADAPTLRLLARDPFNGQRPRWVRAVSYRYRFTTRAEHRESGDVWMRDQRRIVVHPIGH
;
A
#
# COMPACT_ATOMS: atom_id res chain seq x y z
N MET A 1 -0.93 -12.17 29.60
CA MET A 1 -2.10 -12.45 28.76
C MET A 1 -2.86 -13.56 29.43
N ASP A 2 -4.15 -13.37 29.70
CA ASP A 2 -5.06 -14.49 29.99
C ASP A 2 -5.81 -14.84 28.68
N GLY A 3 -6.47 -16.00 28.62
CA GLY A 3 -7.05 -16.51 27.38
C GLY A 3 -8.03 -15.54 26.67
N PHE A 4 -8.50 -14.50 27.36
CA PHE A 4 -9.47 -13.53 26.87
C PHE A 4 -8.92 -12.10 26.77
N ALA A 5 -8.09 -11.67 27.72
CA ALA A 5 -7.50 -10.35 27.81
C ALA A 5 -5.97 -10.36 27.63
N ALA A 6 -5.47 -9.37 26.88
CA ALA A 6 -4.05 -9.17 26.54
C ALA A 6 -3.51 -7.85 27.15
N PRO A 7 -3.47 -7.74 28.49
CA PRO A 7 -3.05 -6.53 29.22
C PRO A 7 -1.59 -6.13 28.94
N ASP A 8 -0.70 -7.11 28.71
CA ASP A 8 0.70 -6.86 28.31
C ASP A 8 0.82 -6.16 26.93
N PHE A 9 -0.28 -6.04 26.18
CA PHE A 9 -0.33 -5.48 24.82
C PHE A 9 -1.05 -4.12 24.76
N TRP A 10 -1.16 -3.40 25.88
CA TRP A 10 -1.75 -2.05 25.91
C TRP A 10 -1.04 -1.09 24.95
N LEU A 11 0.31 -1.12 24.90
CA LEU A 11 1.08 -0.26 23.99
C LEU A 11 0.83 -0.66 22.53
N ALA A 12 0.77 -1.96 22.26
CA ALA A 12 0.46 -2.47 20.94
C ALA A 12 -0.91 -1.94 20.46
N ARG A 13 -1.94 -1.94 21.32
CA ARG A 13 -3.23 -1.32 20.99
C ARG A 13 -3.09 0.15 20.61
N GLU A 14 -2.38 0.95 21.40
CA GLU A 14 -2.22 2.39 21.13
C GLU A 14 -1.53 2.64 19.79
N VAL A 15 -0.44 1.92 19.52
CA VAL A 15 0.29 2.04 18.25
C VAL A 15 -0.56 1.57 17.08
N LEU A 16 -1.28 0.45 17.21
CA LEU A 16 -2.16 -0.06 16.18
C LEU A 16 -3.28 0.93 15.86
N GLN A 17 -4.03 1.39 16.86
CA GLN A 17 -5.15 2.29 16.63
C GLN A 17 -4.68 3.63 16.03
N ARG A 18 -3.71 4.30 16.66
CA ARG A 18 -3.25 5.61 16.20
C ARG A 18 -2.50 5.50 14.87
N GLY A 19 -1.67 4.47 14.71
CA GLY A 19 -0.94 4.22 13.47
C GLY A 19 -1.87 3.91 12.30
N ILE A 20 -2.84 3.00 12.47
CA ILE A 20 -3.81 2.67 11.41
C ILE A 20 -4.67 3.89 11.08
N ALA A 21 -5.09 4.69 12.07
CA ALA A 21 -5.81 5.93 11.84
C ALA A 21 -4.96 6.96 11.06
N ALA A 22 -3.67 7.09 11.36
CA ALA A 22 -2.76 7.95 10.60
C ALA A 22 -2.60 7.49 9.15
N LEU A 23 -2.61 6.18 8.89
CA LEU A 23 -2.59 5.64 7.53
C LEU A 23 -3.91 5.92 6.79
N TYR A 24 -5.06 5.82 7.46
CA TYR A 24 -6.34 6.27 6.89
C TYR A 24 -6.31 7.76 6.55
N LEU A 25 -5.75 8.61 7.42
CA LEU A 25 -5.59 10.03 7.16
C LEU A 25 -4.81 10.27 5.85
N VAL A 26 -3.65 9.62 5.68
CA VAL A 26 -2.86 9.70 4.44
C VAL A 26 -3.66 9.21 3.24
N ALA A 27 -4.41 8.12 3.37
CA ALA A 27 -5.20 7.53 2.30
C ALA A 27 -6.37 8.43 1.85
N PHE A 28 -7.09 9.06 2.79
CA PHE A 28 -8.16 10.02 2.47
C PHE A 28 -7.60 11.32 1.87
N ILE A 29 -6.46 11.83 2.34
CA ILE A 29 -5.78 12.98 1.72
C ILE A 29 -5.35 12.63 0.29
N SER A 30 -4.76 11.46 0.08
CA SER A 30 -4.39 10.97 -1.25
C SER A 30 -5.62 10.91 -2.17
N THR A 31 -6.74 10.41 -1.67
CA THR A 31 -8.01 10.36 -2.40
C THR A 31 -8.51 11.77 -2.76
N LEU A 32 -8.54 12.69 -1.80
CA LEU A 32 -9.02 14.05 -1.98
C LEU A 32 -8.25 14.80 -3.09
N ASN A 33 -6.93 14.54 -3.15
CA ASN A 33 -6.01 15.19 -4.09
C ASN A 33 -6.04 14.57 -5.50
N GLN A 34 -6.28 13.27 -5.61
CA GLN A 34 -6.04 12.53 -6.87
C GLN A 34 -7.29 11.87 -7.46
N PHE A 35 -8.31 11.53 -6.66
CA PHE A 35 -9.41 10.70 -7.17
C PHE A 35 -10.20 11.39 -8.27
N ARG A 36 -10.49 12.69 -8.16
CA ARG A 36 -11.31 13.42 -9.15
C ARG A 36 -10.73 13.38 -10.58
N PRO A 37 -9.46 13.78 -10.82
CA PRO A 37 -8.88 13.67 -12.16
C PRO A 37 -8.66 12.21 -12.62
N LEU A 38 -8.53 11.24 -11.72
CA LEU A 38 -8.31 9.84 -12.10
C LEU A 38 -9.62 9.08 -12.39
N LEU A 39 -10.63 9.27 -11.56
CA LEU A 39 -11.82 8.43 -11.45
C LEU A 39 -13.11 9.23 -11.17
N GLY A 40 -13.02 10.56 -11.09
CA GLY A 40 -14.18 11.43 -10.84
C GLY A 40 -15.17 11.44 -12.00
N GLU A 41 -16.11 12.37 -11.96
CA GLU A 41 -17.16 12.49 -12.99
C GLU A 41 -16.60 12.64 -14.42
N ARG A 42 -15.40 13.22 -14.54
CA ARG A 42 -14.68 13.42 -15.81
C ARG A 42 -13.27 12.85 -15.79
N GLY A 43 -12.98 11.94 -14.86
CA GLY A 43 -11.64 11.38 -14.68
C GLY A 43 -11.20 10.50 -15.85
N LEU A 44 -9.97 10.00 -15.79
CA LEU A 44 -9.40 9.08 -16.79
C LEU A 44 -10.22 7.78 -16.93
N LEU A 45 -10.77 7.27 -15.82
CA LEU A 45 -11.69 6.13 -15.78
C LEU A 45 -12.92 6.48 -14.92
N PRO A 46 -13.95 7.14 -15.47
CA PRO A 46 -15.02 7.71 -14.66
C PRO A 46 -15.78 6.67 -13.80
N ALA A 47 -15.77 6.84 -12.48
CA ALA A 47 -16.52 5.99 -11.55
C ALA A 47 -18.04 5.94 -11.83
N PRO A 48 -18.70 7.02 -12.30
CA PRO A 48 -20.12 6.95 -12.71
C PRO A 48 -20.39 5.89 -13.78
N GLU A 49 -19.45 5.66 -14.70
CA GLU A 49 -19.59 4.66 -15.77
C GLU A 49 -19.55 3.25 -15.20
N LEU A 50 -18.59 2.97 -14.30
CA LEU A 50 -18.54 1.72 -13.56
C LEU A 50 -19.84 1.46 -12.77
N LEU A 51 -20.37 2.49 -12.10
CA LEU A 51 -21.60 2.39 -11.32
C LEU A 51 -22.84 2.21 -12.21
N ARG A 52 -22.90 2.82 -13.40
CA ARG A 52 -23.94 2.56 -14.40
C ARG A 52 -23.85 1.13 -14.94
N TRP A 53 -22.67 0.67 -15.30
CA TRP A 53 -22.42 -0.70 -15.72
C TRP A 53 -22.83 -1.71 -14.63
N ALA A 54 -22.47 -1.46 -13.37
CA ALA A 54 -22.85 -2.33 -12.25
C ALA A 54 -24.37 -2.37 -12.02
N ARG A 55 -25.10 -1.28 -12.33
CA ARG A 55 -26.57 -1.22 -12.24
C ARG A 55 -27.28 -1.94 -13.39
N SER A 56 -26.62 -2.18 -14.51
CA SER A 56 -27.24 -2.76 -15.71
C SER A 56 -27.74 -4.21 -15.55
N SER A 57 -27.23 -4.98 -14.57
CA SER A 57 -27.76 -6.32 -14.29
C SER A 57 -27.52 -6.76 -12.84
N LYS A 58 -28.34 -7.68 -12.33
CA LYS A 58 -28.17 -8.26 -10.98
C LYS A 58 -26.79 -8.94 -10.82
N GLY A 59 -26.27 -9.57 -11.87
CA GLY A 59 -24.96 -10.23 -11.88
C GLY A 59 -23.81 -9.23 -11.76
N ARG A 60 -23.77 -8.20 -12.61
CA ARG A 60 -22.76 -7.13 -12.57
C ARG A 60 -22.78 -6.38 -11.25
N ARG A 61 -23.98 -6.18 -10.69
CA ARG A 61 -24.19 -5.58 -9.37
C ARG A 61 -23.55 -6.39 -8.22
N ARG A 62 -23.36 -7.70 -8.38
CA ARG A 62 -22.67 -8.56 -7.39
C ARG A 62 -21.16 -8.55 -7.57
N MET A 63 -20.66 -8.24 -8.77
CA MET A 63 -19.22 -8.11 -9.05
C MET A 63 -18.63 -6.87 -8.39
N LEU A 64 -19.41 -5.79 -8.24
CA LEU A 64 -18.97 -4.60 -7.52
C LEU A 64 -18.91 -4.87 -6.00
N ARG A 65 -17.74 -4.60 -5.43
CA ARG A 65 -17.51 -4.65 -3.98
C ARG A 65 -18.42 -3.62 -3.26
N PRO A 66 -18.73 -3.82 -1.96
CA PRO A 66 -19.56 -2.91 -1.17
C PRO A 66 -19.11 -1.45 -1.25
N THR A 67 -20.03 -0.55 -1.57
CA THR A 67 -19.78 0.90 -1.58
C THR A 67 -21.06 1.65 -1.26
N LEU A 68 -20.93 2.76 -0.51
CA LEU A 68 -22.03 3.69 -0.24
C LEU A 68 -22.59 4.29 -1.55
N PHE A 69 -21.76 4.43 -2.59
CA PHE A 69 -22.15 5.00 -3.89
C PHE A 69 -23.10 4.13 -4.72
N ARG A 70 -23.50 2.97 -4.16
CA ARG A 70 -24.58 2.14 -4.71
C ARG A 70 -25.96 2.57 -4.22
N TYR A 71 -26.02 3.18 -3.04
CA TYR A 71 -27.25 3.61 -2.40
C TYR A 71 -27.45 5.12 -2.54
N VAL A 72 -26.35 5.87 -2.54
CA VAL A 72 -26.31 7.30 -2.82
C VAL A 72 -25.62 7.50 -4.15
N GLU A 73 -26.17 8.34 -5.02
CA GLU A 73 -25.53 8.62 -6.31
C GLU A 73 -24.14 9.24 -6.12
N TYR A 74 -23.17 8.78 -6.89
CA TYR A 74 -21.82 9.35 -6.87
C TYR A 74 -21.85 10.76 -7.47
N THR A 75 -21.21 11.70 -6.77
CA THR A 75 -20.75 12.98 -7.32
C THR A 75 -19.40 13.32 -6.72
N ASP A 76 -18.60 14.12 -7.41
CA ASP A 76 -17.29 14.56 -6.89
C ASP A 76 -17.44 15.32 -5.56
N ARG A 77 -18.54 16.06 -5.37
CA ARG A 77 -18.84 16.76 -4.11
C ARG A 77 -19.08 15.78 -2.94
N ARG A 78 -19.85 14.71 -3.18
CA ARG A 78 -20.11 13.68 -2.16
C ARG A 78 -18.86 12.90 -1.81
N LEU A 79 -17.99 12.64 -2.79
CA LEU A 79 -16.67 12.06 -2.54
C LEU A 79 -15.82 12.98 -1.66
N VAL A 80 -15.76 14.28 -1.97
CA VAL A 80 -15.02 15.26 -1.15
C VAL A 80 -15.54 15.31 0.29
N ALA A 81 -16.87 15.30 0.47
CA ALA A 81 -17.48 15.25 1.81
C ALA A 81 -17.12 13.96 2.57
N LEU A 82 -17.11 12.81 1.87
CA LEU A 82 -16.67 11.53 2.43
C LEU A 82 -15.19 11.58 2.86
N CYS A 83 -14.31 12.16 2.03
CA CYS A 83 -12.91 12.33 2.35
C CYS A 83 -12.70 13.21 3.58
N TRP A 84 -13.36 14.37 3.67
CA TRP A 84 -13.25 15.25 4.84
C TRP A 84 -13.79 14.60 6.11
N THR A 85 -14.90 13.85 6.01
CA THR A 85 -15.43 13.07 7.14
C THR A 85 -14.40 12.04 7.61
N GLY A 86 -13.79 11.30 6.68
CA GLY A 86 -12.72 10.34 6.98
C GLY A 86 -11.48 11.00 7.58
N ILE A 87 -11.07 12.17 7.09
CA ILE A 87 -9.95 12.95 7.64
C ILE A 87 -10.21 13.35 9.09
N VAL A 88 -11.38 13.93 9.38
CA VAL A 88 -11.74 14.35 10.74
C VAL A 88 -11.77 13.16 11.69
N LEU A 89 -12.44 12.07 11.32
CA LEU A 89 -12.48 10.84 12.13
C LEU A 89 -11.08 10.26 12.37
N ALA A 90 -10.23 10.24 11.35
CA ALA A 90 -8.86 9.76 11.47
C ALA A 90 -8.03 10.65 12.41
N VAL A 91 -8.14 11.99 12.32
CA VAL A 91 -7.45 12.93 13.22
C VAL A 91 -7.91 12.74 14.67
N LEU A 92 -9.22 12.58 14.91
CA LEU A 92 -9.76 12.32 16.25
C LEU A 92 -9.22 11.00 16.84
N LEU A 93 -9.14 9.94 16.04
CA LEU A 93 -8.58 8.65 16.44
C LEU A 93 -7.06 8.72 16.68
N VAL A 94 -6.32 9.48 15.88
CA VAL A 94 -4.88 9.73 16.11
C VAL A 94 -4.67 10.49 17.41
N ALA A 95 -5.51 11.50 17.68
CA ALA A 95 -5.48 12.26 18.93
C ALA A 95 -5.86 11.40 20.15
N GLY A 96 -6.58 10.30 19.94
CA GLY A 96 -7.00 9.39 21.01
C GLY A 96 -8.35 9.73 21.61
N ILE A 97 -9.10 10.67 21.02
CA ILE A 97 -10.34 11.19 21.61
C ILE A 97 -11.41 10.09 21.71
N PRO A 98 -11.72 9.32 20.65
CA PRO A 98 -12.63 8.17 20.76
C PRO A 98 -12.20 7.13 21.81
N GLN A 99 -10.89 6.96 22.01
CA GLN A 99 -10.31 5.97 22.92
C GLN A 99 -10.46 6.34 24.41
N LEU A 100 -10.84 7.59 24.72
CA LEU A 100 -11.20 8.04 26.07
C LEU A 100 -12.59 7.58 26.51
N GLY A 101 -13.42 7.11 25.57
CA GLY A 101 -14.75 6.60 25.87
C GLY A 101 -14.83 5.08 25.93
N PRO A 102 -16.05 4.53 26.05
CA PRO A 102 -16.29 3.09 26.04
C PRO A 102 -15.79 2.42 24.74
N PRO A 103 -15.52 1.09 24.74
CA PRO A 103 -14.94 0.36 23.60
C PRO A 103 -15.69 0.52 22.28
N TRP A 104 -17.01 0.71 22.35
CA TRP A 104 -17.85 0.84 21.16
C TRP A 104 -17.66 2.18 20.43
N VAL A 105 -17.12 3.21 21.09
CA VAL A 105 -16.85 4.53 20.47
C VAL A 105 -15.73 4.44 19.42
N PRO A 106 -14.51 3.97 19.74
CA PRO A 106 -13.48 3.77 18.71
C PRO A 106 -13.90 2.68 17.70
N MET A 107 -14.68 1.67 18.12
CA MET A 107 -15.24 0.69 17.20
C MET A 107 -16.06 1.34 16.08
N ILE A 108 -17.03 2.19 16.43
CA ILE A 108 -17.86 2.89 15.44
C ILE A 108 -16.98 3.79 14.56
N ALA A 109 -16.04 4.53 15.14
CA ALA A 109 -15.15 5.41 14.38
C ALA A 109 -14.32 4.63 13.33
N PHE A 110 -13.71 3.51 13.71
CA PHE A 110 -12.97 2.66 12.77
C PHE A 110 -13.87 1.98 11.74
N LEU A 111 -15.08 1.54 12.10
CA LEU A 111 -16.03 0.97 11.15
C LEU A 111 -16.52 2.01 10.13
N LEU A 112 -16.66 3.27 10.53
CA LEU A 112 -16.96 4.39 9.63
C LEU A 112 -15.78 4.69 8.70
N LEU A 113 -14.54 4.72 9.20
CA LEU A 113 -13.35 4.84 8.35
C LEU A 113 -13.26 3.69 7.35
N TRP A 114 -13.44 2.46 7.83
CA TRP A 114 -13.41 1.25 7.03
C TRP A 114 -14.47 1.29 5.92
N LEU A 115 -15.74 1.56 6.25
CA LEU A 115 -16.81 1.62 5.27
C LEU A 115 -16.64 2.78 4.27
N GLY A 116 -16.19 3.94 4.76
CA GLY A 116 -15.90 5.10 3.92
C GLY A 116 -14.78 4.81 2.93
N TYR A 117 -13.67 4.24 3.39
CA TYR A 117 -12.57 3.88 2.53
C TYR A 117 -12.90 2.72 1.59
N MET A 118 -13.65 1.72 2.07
CA MET A 118 -14.15 0.61 1.25
C MET A 118 -15.01 1.13 0.09
N SER A 119 -15.77 2.20 0.34
CA SER A 119 -16.59 2.85 -0.68
C SER A 119 -15.76 3.48 -1.79
N ILE A 120 -14.58 4.00 -1.47
CA ILE A 120 -13.61 4.57 -2.43
C ILE A 120 -12.90 3.45 -3.18
N VAL A 121 -12.27 2.50 -2.47
CA VAL A 121 -11.50 1.39 -3.06
C VAL A 121 -12.37 0.56 -4.02
N SER A 122 -13.65 0.34 -3.67
CA SER A 122 -14.57 -0.46 -4.49
C SER A 122 -14.90 0.14 -5.85
N ILE A 123 -14.77 1.47 -6.02
CA ILE A 123 -14.95 2.16 -7.31
C ILE A 123 -13.61 2.65 -7.89
N GLY A 124 -12.51 2.33 -7.23
CA GLY A 124 -11.19 2.88 -7.55
C GLY A 124 -10.47 2.19 -8.73
N GLN A 125 -11.04 1.12 -9.29
CA GLN A 125 -10.54 0.42 -10.48
C GLN A 125 -9.03 0.12 -10.40
N THR A 126 -8.28 0.28 -11.49
CA THR A 126 -6.84 0.01 -11.53
C THR A 126 -6.03 0.92 -10.59
N PHE A 127 -6.44 2.19 -10.42
CA PHE A 127 -5.75 3.15 -9.55
C PHE A 127 -5.84 2.81 -8.05
N TYR A 128 -6.71 1.89 -7.64
CA TYR A 128 -6.83 1.37 -6.27
C TYR A 128 -6.68 -0.16 -6.23
N GLY A 129 -6.10 -0.77 -7.26
CA GLY A 129 -5.90 -2.22 -7.38
C GLY A 129 -4.72 -2.79 -6.58
N PHE A 130 -4.22 -2.06 -5.58
CA PHE A 130 -2.97 -2.37 -4.91
C PHE A 130 -3.17 -3.10 -3.57
N GLY A 131 -2.24 -3.99 -3.21
CA GLY A 131 -2.35 -4.82 -2.00
C GLY A 131 -2.45 -4.02 -0.69
N TRP A 132 -1.83 -2.85 -0.61
CA TRP A 132 -1.90 -1.99 0.57
C TRP A 132 -3.27 -1.33 0.78
N GLU A 133 -4.11 -1.24 -0.26
CA GLU A 133 -5.49 -0.78 -0.16
C GLU A 133 -6.33 -1.79 0.64
N MET A 134 -6.19 -3.07 0.27
CA MET A 134 -6.82 -4.20 0.95
C MET A 134 -6.28 -4.39 2.37
N LEU A 135 -4.97 -4.20 2.55
CA LEU A 135 -4.32 -4.28 3.87
C LEU A 135 -4.88 -3.23 4.84
N LEU A 136 -5.02 -1.97 4.39
CA LEU A 136 -5.55 -0.90 5.23
C LEU A 136 -7.02 -1.14 5.61
N LEU A 137 -7.81 -1.67 4.69
CA LEU A 137 -9.19 -2.06 4.96
C LEU A 137 -9.26 -3.17 6.01
N GLU A 138 -8.48 -4.24 5.83
CA GLU A 138 -8.47 -5.34 6.78
C GLU A 138 -7.95 -4.92 8.16
N ALA A 139 -6.88 -4.12 8.21
CA ALA A 139 -6.32 -3.57 9.44
C ALA A 139 -7.31 -2.64 10.16
N GLY A 140 -8.00 -1.77 9.42
CA GLY A 140 -9.02 -0.87 10.00
C GLY A 140 -10.22 -1.61 10.57
N PHE A 141 -10.66 -2.67 9.90
CA PHE A 141 -11.71 -3.53 10.43
C PHE A 141 -11.29 -4.18 11.75
N LEU A 142 -10.08 -4.76 11.82
CA LEU A 142 -9.57 -5.36 13.06
C LEU A 142 -9.38 -4.31 14.17
N ALA A 143 -8.91 -3.11 13.84
CA ALA A 143 -8.67 -2.03 14.80
C ALA A 143 -9.95 -1.57 15.52
N ALA A 144 -11.11 -1.71 14.87
CA ALA A 144 -12.41 -1.43 15.48
C ALA A 144 -12.67 -2.28 16.73
N PHE A 145 -12.07 -3.46 16.83
CA PHE A 145 -12.31 -4.41 17.91
C PHE A 145 -11.19 -4.43 18.97
N LEU A 146 -10.21 -3.53 18.90
CA LEU A 146 -9.15 -3.41 19.90
C LEU A 146 -9.61 -2.80 21.24
N GLY A 147 -10.77 -2.11 21.24
CA GLY A 147 -11.33 -1.48 22.42
C GLY A 147 -10.81 -0.07 22.67
N SER A 148 -10.76 0.35 23.93
CA SER A 148 -10.46 1.69 24.43
C SER A 148 -9.67 1.61 25.73
N GLY A 149 -9.34 2.76 26.33
CA GLY A 149 -8.61 2.84 27.60
C GLY A 149 -9.27 2.13 28.78
N ASP A 150 -10.59 1.94 28.74
CA ASP A 150 -11.41 1.47 29.87
C ASP A 150 -11.27 -0.04 30.19
N GLN A 151 -10.66 -0.83 29.30
CA GLN A 151 -10.47 -2.27 29.47
C GLN A 151 -9.17 -2.74 28.80
N PRO A 152 -8.62 -3.91 29.13
CA PRO A 152 -7.47 -4.44 28.40
C PRO A 152 -7.82 -4.78 26.93
N PRO A 153 -6.82 -4.83 26.03
CA PRO A 153 -7.01 -5.33 24.68
C PRO A 153 -7.53 -6.78 24.66
N PRO A 154 -8.47 -7.16 23.78
CA PRO A 154 -8.91 -8.54 23.65
C PRO A 154 -7.82 -9.43 23.02
N THR A 155 -7.50 -10.55 23.67
CA THR A 155 -6.49 -11.52 23.21
C THR A 155 -6.76 -11.98 21.78
N VAL A 156 -8.01 -12.31 21.47
CA VAL A 156 -8.41 -12.77 20.13
C VAL A 156 -8.07 -11.75 19.05
N VAL A 157 -8.28 -10.45 19.29
CA VAL A 157 -8.03 -9.42 18.29
C VAL A 157 -6.54 -9.19 18.07
N ILE A 158 -5.74 -9.23 19.15
CA ILE A 158 -4.28 -9.20 19.06
C ILE A 158 -3.75 -10.38 18.23
N VAL A 159 -4.26 -11.59 18.46
CA VAL A 159 -3.91 -12.78 17.67
C VAL A 159 -4.31 -12.63 16.19
N LEU A 160 -5.45 -11.99 15.90
CA LEU A 160 -5.85 -11.69 14.52
C LEU A 160 -4.90 -10.71 13.84
N PHE A 161 -4.32 -9.75 14.57
CA PHE A 161 -3.25 -8.90 14.04
C PHE A 161 -1.98 -9.70 13.76
N TRP A 162 -1.56 -10.62 14.64
CA TRP A 162 -0.44 -11.52 14.36
C TRP A 162 -0.71 -12.36 13.11
N TRP A 163 -1.94 -12.86 12.95
CA TRP A 163 -2.36 -13.57 11.74
C TRP A 163 -2.33 -12.70 10.48
N LEU A 164 -2.68 -11.41 10.58
CA LEU A 164 -2.56 -10.47 9.48
C LEU A 164 -1.10 -10.23 9.08
N VAL A 165 -0.22 -9.97 10.05
CA VAL A 165 1.23 -9.79 9.80
C VAL A 165 1.84 -11.08 9.26
N PHE A 166 1.43 -12.24 9.78
CA PHE A 166 1.87 -13.53 9.27
C PHE A 166 1.50 -13.70 7.80
N ARG A 167 0.22 -13.52 7.43
CA ARG A 167 -0.20 -13.60 6.01
C ARG A 167 0.53 -12.61 5.12
N LEU A 168 0.87 -11.44 5.66
CA LEU A 168 1.61 -10.40 4.95
C LEU A 168 3.06 -10.81 4.67
N GLU A 169 3.84 -11.07 5.71
CA GLU A 169 5.26 -11.40 5.59
C GLU A 169 5.49 -12.80 5.03
N PHE A 170 4.79 -13.80 5.57
CA PHE A 170 4.90 -15.19 5.08
C PHE A 170 4.38 -15.32 3.65
N GLY A 171 3.26 -14.65 3.33
CA GLY A 171 2.75 -14.60 1.96
C GLY A 171 3.74 -13.98 0.97
N ALA A 172 4.43 -12.91 1.38
CA ALA A 172 5.49 -12.27 0.60
C ALA A 172 6.75 -13.13 0.46
N GLY A 173 7.16 -13.86 1.50
CA GLY A 173 8.29 -14.79 1.41
C GLY A 173 7.98 -15.97 0.48
N MET A 174 6.80 -16.57 0.62
CA MET A 174 6.40 -17.74 -0.14
C MET A 174 6.27 -17.45 -1.64
N ILE A 175 5.71 -16.28 -2.02
CA ILE A 175 5.60 -15.90 -3.44
C ILE A 175 6.98 -15.69 -4.08
N LYS A 176 7.98 -15.23 -3.31
CA LYS A 176 9.37 -15.03 -3.78
C LYS A 176 10.08 -16.36 -4.04
N ILE A 177 10.00 -17.31 -3.09
CA ILE A 177 10.60 -18.64 -3.27
C ILE A 177 9.95 -19.41 -4.43
N ARG A 178 8.62 -19.29 -4.58
CA ARG A 178 7.86 -19.96 -5.65
C ARG A 178 7.97 -19.26 -7.01
N GLY A 179 8.28 -17.97 -7.01
CA GLY A 179 8.34 -17.16 -8.20
C GLY A 179 9.68 -17.28 -8.93
N GLY A 180 10.31 -16.13 -9.20
CA GLY A 180 11.49 -16.00 -10.01
C GLY A 180 12.69 -16.77 -9.47
N ARG A 181 13.54 -17.29 -10.38
CA ARG A 181 14.77 -18.00 -10.01
C ARG A 181 15.75 -17.08 -9.28
N GLU A 182 15.72 -15.79 -9.57
CA GLU A 182 16.56 -14.77 -8.96
C GLU A 182 16.45 -14.70 -7.42
N TRP A 183 15.30 -15.09 -6.84
CA TRP A 183 15.15 -15.19 -5.39
C TRP A 183 15.85 -16.41 -4.80
N ARG A 184 15.90 -17.51 -5.55
CA ARG A 184 16.56 -18.77 -5.17
C ARG A 184 18.06 -18.73 -5.44
N ASP A 185 18.46 -18.04 -6.50
CA ASP A 185 19.85 -17.81 -6.89
C ASP A 185 20.49 -16.62 -6.14
N LEU A 186 19.75 -15.98 -5.22
CA LEU A 186 20.17 -14.84 -4.39
C LEU A 186 20.59 -13.59 -5.17
N THR A 187 20.05 -13.39 -6.38
CA THR A 187 20.39 -12.26 -7.26
C THR A 187 19.30 -11.18 -7.34
N ALA A 188 18.11 -11.43 -6.81
CA ALA A 188 16.95 -10.53 -6.90
C ALA A 188 17.27 -9.06 -6.55
N LEU A 189 17.98 -8.83 -5.44
CA LEU A 189 18.29 -7.48 -4.96
C LEU A 189 19.47 -6.81 -5.68
N THR A 190 20.17 -7.52 -6.57
CA THR A 190 21.10 -6.89 -7.51
C THR A 190 20.35 -6.03 -8.55
N PHE A 191 19.07 -6.32 -8.81
CA PHE A 191 18.25 -5.58 -9.77
C PHE A 191 17.24 -4.66 -9.09
N HIS A 192 16.59 -5.15 -8.02
CA HIS A 192 15.39 -4.54 -7.45
C HIS A 192 15.54 -3.07 -7.07
N HIS A 193 16.66 -2.67 -6.45
CA HIS A 193 16.86 -1.28 -6.00
C HIS A 193 16.77 -0.25 -7.15
N GLU A 194 17.15 -0.63 -8.36
CA GLU A 194 17.02 0.19 -9.58
C GLU A 194 15.64 0.06 -10.23
N THR A 195 15.13 -1.17 -10.31
CA THR A 195 13.93 -1.49 -11.11
C THR A 195 12.62 -1.41 -10.34
N GLN A 196 12.66 -1.21 -9.02
CA GLN A 196 11.49 -1.06 -8.15
C GLN A 196 10.54 0.04 -8.63
N PRO A 197 9.24 -0.02 -8.31
CA PRO A 197 8.24 0.90 -8.86
C PRO A 197 8.62 2.37 -8.72
N MET A 198 8.90 2.77 -7.48
CA MET A 198 9.23 4.13 -7.11
C MET A 198 10.50 4.14 -6.27
N PRO A 199 11.68 4.45 -6.85
CA PRO A 199 12.90 4.61 -6.08
C PRO A 199 12.80 5.81 -5.13
N GLY A 200 13.54 5.75 -4.03
CA GLY A 200 13.73 6.83 -3.06
C GLY A 200 15.13 7.43 -3.11
N PRO A 201 15.45 8.36 -2.18
CA PRO A 201 16.71 9.12 -2.20
C PRO A 201 17.96 8.25 -2.11
N LEU A 202 17.87 7.10 -1.43
CA LEU A 202 19.00 6.21 -1.17
C LEU A 202 19.00 4.95 -2.05
N SER A 203 18.07 4.82 -2.98
CA SER A 203 17.97 3.64 -3.85
C SER A 203 19.20 3.44 -4.72
N ARG A 204 19.81 4.53 -5.20
CA ARG A 204 21.05 4.45 -5.99
C ARG A 204 22.20 3.93 -5.14
N GLN A 205 22.37 4.48 -3.93
CA GLN A 205 23.43 4.07 -3.01
C GLN A 205 23.25 2.59 -2.63
N ALA A 206 22.01 2.17 -2.36
CA ALA A 206 21.68 0.78 -2.11
C ALA A 206 22.02 -0.10 -3.32
N HIS A 207 21.61 0.27 -4.54
CA HIS A 207 21.91 -0.47 -5.77
C HIS A 207 23.41 -0.63 -6.05
N LEU A 208 24.24 0.34 -5.64
CA LEU A 208 25.69 0.33 -5.85
C LEU A 208 26.45 -0.43 -4.75
N LEU A 209 25.76 -1.09 -3.81
CA LEU A 209 26.40 -1.96 -2.83
C LEU A 209 26.96 -3.22 -3.51
N PRO A 210 27.99 -3.86 -2.93
CA PRO A 210 28.61 -5.02 -3.53
C PRO A 210 27.66 -6.22 -3.54
N ARG A 211 27.85 -7.13 -4.52
CA ARG A 211 26.97 -8.30 -4.70
C ARG A 211 26.83 -9.20 -3.47
N TRP A 212 27.85 -9.31 -2.63
CA TRP A 212 27.76 -10.10 -1.39
C TRP A 212 26.73 -9.51 -0.43
N PHE A 213 26.60 -8.18 -0.38
CA PHE A 213 25.61 -7.50 0.43
C PHE A 213 24.21 -7.81 -0.08
N HIS A 214 23.98 -7.71 -1.39
CA HIS A 214 22.70 -8.07 -2.00
C HIS A 214 22.28 -9.52 -1.77
N LYS A 215 23.22 -10.47 -1.81
CA LYS A 215 22.95 -11.86 -1.43
C LYS A 215 22.53 -11.96 0.04
N GLY A 216 23.22 -11.23 0.92
CA GLY A 216 22.88 -11.10 2.33
C GLY A 216 21.48 -10.51 2.54
N GLU A 217 21.12 -9.47 1.79
CA GLU A 217 19.77 -8.90 1.84
C GLU A 217 18.70 -9.91 1.40
N VAL A 218 18.96 -10.72 0.37
CA VAL A 218 18.00 -11.77 -0.05
C VAL A 218 17.83 -12.83 1.03
N LEU A 219 18.93 -13.28 1.64
CA LEU A 219 18.88 -14.24 2.76
C LEU A 219 18.17 -13.65 3.98
N GLY A 220 18.48 -12.40 4.32
CA GLY A 220 17.81 -11.66 5.41
C GLY A 220 16.32 -11.50 5.15
N ASN A 221 15.92 -11.17 3.92
CA ASN A 221 14.52 -11.12 3.50
C ASN A 221 13.85 -12.50 3.67
N HIS A 222 14.50 -13.59 3.22
CA HIS A 222 13.95 -14.94 3.38
C HIS A 222 13.80 -15.32 4.85
N PHE A 223 14.78 -15.03 5.69
CA PHE A 223 14.69 -15.28 7.13
C PHE A 223 13.55 -14.48 7.77
N ALA A 224 13.49 -13.17 7.51
CA ALA A 224 12.48 -12.28 8.08
C ALA A 224 11.05 -12.59 7.60
N GLN A 225 10.88 -13.16 6.40
CA GLN A 225 9.56 -13.46 5.84
C GLN A 225 9.14 -14.92 5.98
N LEU A 226 10.07 -15.88 6.03
CA LEU A 226 9.73 -17.31 6.07
C LEU A 226 9.90 -17.93 7.46
N VAL A 227 10.71 -17.33 8.32
CA VAL A 227 11.04 -17.90 9.64
C VAL A 227 10.49 -17.03 10.76
N VAL A 228 10.80 -15.74 10.76
CA VAL A 228 10.40 -14.80 11.81
C VAL A 228 8.88 -14.74 12.06
N PRO A 229 7.99 -14.82 11.06
CA PRO A 229 6.55 -14.66 11.31
C PRO A 229 5.95 -15.71 12.25
N PHE A 230 6.54 -16.91 12.33
CA PHE A 230 6.10 -17.94 13.28
C PHE A 230 6.29 -17.51 14.74
N PHE A 231 7.36 -16.75 15.01
CA PHE A 231 7.68 -16.26 16.36
C PHE A 231 6.79 -15.09 16.79
N LEU A 232 6.01 -14.48 15.89
CA LEU A 232 4.99 -13.49 16.26
C LEU A 232 3.89 -14.10 17.16
N PHE A 233 3.66 -15.41 17.06
CA PHE A 233 2.71 -16.14 17.88
C PHE A 233 3.29 -16.62 19.21
N ALA A 234 4.60 -16.49 19.44
CA ALA A 234 5.25 -16.92 20.67
C ALA A 234 4.57 -16.39 21.95
N PRO A 235 4.06 -15.15 22.01
CA PRO A 235 3.39 -14.64 23.20
C PRO A 235 2.15 -15.43 23.64
N ILE A 236 1.50 -16.20 22.75
CA ILE A 236 0.38 -17.07 23.16
C ILE A 236 0.82 -18.15 24.16
N LEU A 237 2.11 -18.51 24.14
CA LEU A 237 2.67 -19.51 25.05
C LEU A 237 2.66 -19.04 26.51
N SER A 238 2.52 -17.74 26.78
CA SER A 238 2.35 -17.20 28.13
C SER A 238 1.10 -17.71 28.85
N LEU A 239 0.17 -18.38 28.15
CA LEU A 239 -0.97 -19.08 28.75
C LEU A 239 -0.54 -20.35 29.53
N TRP A 240 0.59 -20.95 29.17
CA TRP A 240 1.08 -22.20 29.77
C TRP A 240 2.49 -22.07 30.36
N VAL A 241 3.30 -21.15 29.84
CA VAL A 241 4.69 -20.94 30.24
C VAL A 241 4.80 -19.66 31.07
N PRO A 242 5.17 -19.77 32.36
CA PRO A 242 5.34 -18.59 33.21
C PRO A 242 6.57 -17.78 32.80
N GLY A 243 6.49 -16.47 33.05
CA GLY A 243 7.60 -15.52 32.85
C GLY A 243 7.56 -14.74 31.53
N PRO A 244 8.42 -13.72 31.37
CA PRO A 244 8.42 -12.81 30.22
C PRO A 244 8.94 -13.40 28.90
N TRP A 245 9.59 -14.56 28.90
CA TRP A 245 10.28 -15.10 27.72
C TRP A 245 9.42 -15.21 26.46
N PRO A 246 8.16 -15.69 26.51
CA PRO A 246 7.32 -15.72 25.31
C PRO A 246 7.01 -14.33 24.73
N LEU A 247 6.84 -13.31 25.59
CA LEU A 247 6.66 -11.91 25.20
C LEU A 247 7.92 -11.32 24.57
N ILE A 248 9.09 -11.65 25.12
CA ILE A 248 10.39 -11.21 24.59
C ILE A 248 10.61 -11.78 23.19
N VAL A 249 10.33 -13.07 22.97
CA VAL A 249 10.46 -13.70 21.65
C VAL A 249 9.55 -13.03 20.63
N GLY A 250 8.29 -12.76 20.98
CA GLY A 250 7.35 -12.02 20.12
C GLY A 250 7.84 -10.61 19.79
N THR A 251 8.35 -9.89 20.80
CA THR A 251 8.88 -8.53 20.64
C THR A 251 10.12 -8.51 19.74
N VAL A 252 11.03 -9.48 19.88
CA VAL A 252 12.20 -9.60 19.01
C VAL A 252 11.78 -9.92 17.58
N ALA A 253 10.80 -10.80 17.38
CA ALA A 253 10.25 -11.10 16.06
C ALA A 253 9.65 -9.84 15.41
N ALA A 254 8.84 -9.08 16.17
CA ALA A 254 8.30 -7.79 15.74
C ALA A 254 9.41 -6.80 15.37
N ALA A 255 10.45 -6.68 16.19
CA ALA A 255 11.57 -5.78 15.95
C ALA A 255 12.33 -6.14 14.66
N ILE A 256 12.52 -7.43 14.35
CA ILE A 256 13.13 -7.86 13.09
C ILE A 256 12.25 -7.48 11.90
N VAL A 257 10.93 -7.73 11.99
CA VAL A 257 9.98 -7.30 10.95
C VAL A 257 10.08 -5.78 10.76
N ILE A 258 9.97 -5.00 11.83
CA ILE A 258 10.06 -3.52 11.78
C ILE A 258 11.38 -3.06 11.14
N ALA A 259 12.52 -3.62 11.57
CA ALA A 259 13.83 -3.25 11.04
C ALA A 259 13.94 -3.51 9.52
N THR A 260 13.46 -4.65 9.05
CA THR A 260 13.45 -4.95 7.61
C THR A 260 12.52 -4.03 6.82
N GLN A 261 11.36 -3.67 7.37
CA GLN A 261 10.46 -2.71 6.73
C GLN A 261 11.04 -1.30 6.71
N CYS A 262 11.74 -0.87 7.78
CA CYS A 262 12.47 0.40 7.79
C CYS A 262 13.55 0.44 6.71
N TRP A 263 14.28 -0.67 6.49
CA TRP A 263 15.23 -0.78 5.37
C TRP A 263 14.55 -0.57 4.02
N LEU A 264 13.37 -1.16 3.80
CA LEU A 264 12.58 -0.96 2.57
C LEU A 264 12.08 0.49 2.42
N VAL A 265 11.68 1.15 3.51
CA VAL A 265 11.31 2.58 3.51
C VAL A 265 12.48 3.49 3.14
N ILE A 266 13.69 3.18 3.63
CA ILE A 266 14.90 3.94 3.35
C ILE A 266 15.34 3.78 1.88
N THR A 267 15.19 2.57 1.35
CA THR A 267 15.70 2.19 0.03
C THR A 267 14.68 2.26 -1.10
N GLY A 268 13.43 2.62 -0.82
CA GLY A 268 12.36 2.69 -1.81
C GLY A 268 11.08 3.37 -1.31
N ASN A 269 10.09 3.51 -2.20
CA ASN A 269 8.77 4.04 -1.88
C ASN A 269 7.69 3.01 -2.21
N PHE A 270 6.99 2.48 -1.20
CA PHE A 270 5.90 1.51 -1.39
C PHE A 270 4.55 2.00 -0.82
N ALA A 271 4.21 3.26 -1.08
CA ALA A 271 3.03 3.92 -0.50
C ALA A 271 3.00 3.68 1.03
N TRP A 272 1.86 3.34 1.60
CA TRP A 272 1.76 2.98 3.02
C TRP A 272 1.97 1.48 3.30
N LEU A 273 2.43 0.66 2.35
CA LEU A 273 2.61 -0.78 2.58
C LEU A 273 3.58 -1.06 3.73
N ASN A 274 4.82 -0.57 3.65
CA ASN A 274 5.82 -0.83 4.69
C ASN A 274 5.44 -0.16 6.01
N TRP A 275 4.89 1.05 5.97
CA TRP A 275 4.41 1.74 7.16
C TRP A 275 3.26 0.99 7.84
N ALA A 276 2.33 0.41 7.06
CA ALA A 276 1.30 -0.48 7.59
C ALA A 276 1.94 -1.72 8.23
N THR A 277 2.87 -2.38 7.57
CA THR A 277 3.57 -3.54 8.16
C THR A 277 4.27 -3.17 9.47
N ILE A 278 4.96 -2.03 9.53
CA ILE A 278 5.63 -1.54 10.76
C ILE A 278 4.60 -1.40 11.88
N VAL A 279 3.53 -0.64 11.64
CA VAL A 279 2.45 -0.43 12.62
C VAL A 279 1.83 -1.77 13.05
N LEU A 280 1.56 -2.66 12.12
CA LEU A 280 0.95 -3.96 12.40
C LEU A 280 1.89 -4.88 13.19
N ALA A 281 3.20 -4.84 12.94
CA ALA A 281 4.19 -5.65 13.66
C ALA A 281 4.25 -5.30 15.16
N PHE A 282 3.92 -4.05 15.56
CA PHE A 282 3.78 -3.70 16.97
C PHE A 282 2.73 -4.52 17.71
N SER A 283 1.81 -5.20 17.01
CA SER A 283 0.86 -6.15 17.63
C SER A 283 1.56 -7.23 18.45
N ALA A 284 2.79 -7.63 18.12
CA ALA A 284 3.56 -8.63 18.85
C ALA A 284 4.53 -8.04 19.89
N VAL A 285 4.54 -6.71 20.08
CA VAL A 285 5.31 -6.03 21.13
C VAL A 285 4.52 -6.08 22.43
N GLY A 286 4.92 -6.99 23.32
CA GLY A 286 4.34 -7.13 24.66
C GLY A 286 5.26 -6.56 25.73
N ILE A 287 4.74 -5.68 26.58
CA ILE A 287 5.45 -5.17 27.75
C ILE A 287 5.01 -5.99 28.97
N PRO A 288 5.91 -6.72 29.64
CA PRO A 288 5.56 -7.47 30.83
C PRO A 288 4.93 -6.58 31.90
N ARG A 289 3.76 -6.96 32.40
CA ARG A 289 3.06 -6.31 33.52
C ARG A 289 3.95 -5.99 34.73
N ALA A 290 4.89 -6.87 35.06
CA ALA A 290 5.83 -6.67 36.16
C ALA A 290 6.66 -5.38 36.04
N TRP A 291 6.74 -4.80 34.84
CA TRP A 291 7.50 -3.57 34.58
C TRP A 291 6.63 -2.32 34.58
N VAL A 292 5.29 -2.46 34.58
CA VAL A 292 4.33 -1.34 34.62
C VAL A 292 3.14 -1.71 35.52
N PRO A 293 3.29 -1.65 36.86
CA PRO A 293 2.27 -2.12 37.82
C PRO A 293 0.99 -1.28 37.86
N GLU A 294 1.04 -0.05 37.36
CA GLU A 294 -0.06 0.93 37.38
C GLU A 294 -1.15 0.66 36.34
N LEU A 295 -0.93 -0.30 35.43
CA LEU A 295 -1.92 -0.69 34.44
C LEU A 295 -3.09 -1.41 35.10
N VAL A 296 -4.30 -0.89 34.86
CA VAL A 296 -5.55 -1.41 35.41
C VAL A 296 -5.72 -2.88 35.06
N ASP A 297 -5.78 -3.75 36.08
CA ASP A 297 -6.32 -5.09 35.97
C ASP A 297 -7.83 -4.98 35.74
N GLY A 298 -8.22 -4.88 34.47
CA GLY A 298 -9.62 -4.89 34.04
C GLY A 298 -10.01 -6.24 33.48
N SER A 299 -11.22 -6.71 33.77
CA SER A 299 -11.84 -7.79 33.00
C SER A 299 -12.50 -7.21 31.74
N LEU A 300 -12.64 -8.02 30.69
CA LEU A 300 -13.43 -7.60 29.53
C LEU A 300 -14.92 -7.59 29.90
N PRO A 301 -15.65 -6.50 29.63
CA PRO A 301 -17.11 -6.52 29.74
C PRO A 301 -17.71 -7.65 28.89
N LEU A 302 -18.71 -8.36 29.41
CA LEU A 302 -19.27 -9.56 28.75
C LEU A 302 -19.70 -9.30 27.30
N TYR A 303 -20.37 -8.17 27.05
CA TYR A 303 -20.81 -7.81 25.69
C TYR A 303 -19.61 -7.65 24.74
N TRP A 304 -18.49 -7.10 25.23
CA TRP A 304 -17.29 -6.87 24.44
C TRP A 304 -16.55 -8.16 24.17
N LEU A 305 -16.51 -9.06 25.16
CA LEU A 305 -16.02 -10.42 24.98
C LEU A 305 -16.83 -11.16 23.89
N VAL A 306 -18.16 -11.14 23.97
CA VAL A 306 -19.03 -11.78 22.96
C VAL A 306 -18.78 -11.21 21.55
N ILE A 307 -18.71 -9.88 21.41
CA ILE A 307 -18.46 -9.23 20.11
C ILE A 307 -17.10 -9.67 19.55
N THR A 308 -16.04 -9.57 20.35
CA THR A 308 -14.67 -9.87 19.89
C THR A 308 -14.47 -11.36 19.61
N SER A 309 -15.10 -12.25 20.38
CA SER A 309 -15.15 -13.69 20.09
C SER A 309 -15.89 -13.99 18.79
N ALA A 310 -17.03 -13.33 18.53
CA ALA A 310 -17.77 -13.49 17.27
C ALA A 310 -16.92 -13.05 16.06
N VAL A 311 -16.16 -11.95 16.18
CA VAL A 311 -15.20 -11.51 15.16
C VAL A 311 -14.08 -12.54 14.98
N GLY A 312 -13.57 -13.12 16.07
CA GLY A 312 -12.62 -14.24 16.03
C GLY A 312 -13.13 -15.42 15.21
N ILE A 313 -14.34 -15.90 15.52
CA ILE A 313 -14.99 -17.00 14.80
C ILE A 313 -15.20 -16.65 13.32
N LEU A 314 -15.66 -15.44 13.01
CA LEU A 314 -15.78 -14.95 11.65
C LEU A 314 -14.45 -15.05 10.90
N TYR A 315 -13.36 -14.60 11.52
CA TYR A 315 -12.03 -14.61 10.91
C TYR A 315 -11.48 -16.02 10.68
N VAL A 316 -11.75 -16.96 11.59
CA VAL A 316 -11.43 -18.38 11.37
C VAL A 316 -12.13 -18.88 10.10
N ALA A 317 -13.43 -18.59 9.95
CA ALA A 317 -14.20 -19.00 8.78
C ALA A 317 -13.72 -18.34 7.48
N VAL A 318 -13.55 -17.01 7.47
CA VAL A 318 -13.17 -16.28 6.24
C VAL A 318 -11.70 -16.41 5.86
N SER A 319 -10.83 -16.86 6.77
CA SER A 319 -9.41 -17.07 6.49
C SER A 319 -9.12 -18.33 5.69
N TRP A 320 -10.05 -19.29 5.62
CA TRP A 320 -9.83 -20.58 4.96
C TRP A 320 -9.27 -20.47 3.52
N PRO A 321 -9.83 -19.63 2.62
CA PRO A 321 -9.28 -19.51 1.26
C PRO A 321 -7.87 -18.90 1.23
N SER A 322 -7.60 -17.92 2.10
CA SER A 322 -6.28 -17.30 2.20
C SER A 322 -5.22 -18.27 2.74
N LEU A 323 -5.59 -19.10 3.70
CA LEU A 323 -4.75 -20.16 4.25
C LEU A 323 -4.43 -21.19 3.16
N HIS A 324 -5.43 -21.66 2.43
CA HIS A 324 -5.22 -22.58 1.31
C HIS A 324 -4.30 -21.96 0.24
N ASN A 325 -4.47 -20.67 -0.06
CA ASN A 325 -3.61 -19.94 -1.00
C ASN A 325 -2.15 -19.86 -0.53
N LEU A 326 -1.88 -19.69 0.77
CA LEU A 326 -0.51 -19.67 1.32
C LEU A 326 0.24 -20.97 1.06
N PHE A 327 -0.44 -22.11 1.02
CA PHE A 327 0.18 -23.42 0.78
C PHE A 327 0.03 -23.92 -0.66
N ALA A 328 -0.70 -23.19 -1.51
CA ALA A 328 -0.87 -23.53 -2.92
C ALA A 328 0.44 -23.40 -3.70
N ARG A 329 0.67 -24.32 -4.66
CA ARG A 329 1.83 -24.24 -5.58
C ARG A 329 1.79 -22.99 -6.46
N ARG A 330 0.59 -22.63 -6.92
CA ARG A 330 0.31 -21.39 -7.69
C ARG A 330 -0.44 -20.42 -6.79
N GLN A 331 0.28 -19.83 -5.84
CA GLN A 331 -0.26 -18.82 -4.94
C GLN A 331 -0.68 -17.57 -5.72
N LEU A 332 -1.86 -17.05 -5.41
CA LEU A 332 -2.34 -15.75 -5.86
C LEU A 332 -1.72 -14.61 -5.04
N MET A 333 -1.35 -13.53 -5.73
CA MET A 333 -0.72 -12.34 -5.16
C MET A 333 -1.77 -11.24 -4.94
N ASN A 334 -1.82 -10.62 -3.75
CA ASN A 334 -2.74 -9.54 -3.39
C ASN A 334 -4.22 -9.85 -3.73
N ALA A 335 -4.67 -11.05 -3.35
CA ALA A 335 -5.97 -11.59 -3.72
C ALA A 335 -6.98 -11.49 -2.57
N SER A 336 -8.20 -11.09 -2.90
CA SER A 336 -9.33 -11.06 -1.98
C SER A 336 -10.31 -12.18 -2.29
N PHE A 337 -10.72 -12.93 -1.26
CA PHE A 337 -11.59 -14.10 -1.42
C PHE A 337 -13.04 -13.84 -1.02
N ASN A 338 -13.35 -12.63 -0.56
CA ASN A 338 -14.70 -12.19 -0.27
C ASN A 338 -14.86 -10.72 -0.65
N ARG A 339 -16.11 -10.30 -0.82
CA ARG A 339 -16.42 -8.93 -1.27
C ARG A 339 -16.03 -7.85 -0.25
N TRP A 340 -15.84 -8.21 1.01
CA TRP A 340 -15.56 -7.28 2.11
C TRP A 340 -14.07 -7.00 2.30
N GLN A 341 -13.21 -7.65 1.51
CA GLN A 341 -11.76 -7.52 1.60
C GLN A 341 -11.21 -7.83 3.01
N LEU A 342 -11.77 -8.86 3.64
CA LEU A 342 -11.27 -9.39 4.91
C LEU A 342 -10.51 -10.69 4.68
N ALA A 343 -9.54 -11.01 5.55
CA ALA A 343 -8.73 -12.22 5.46
C ALA A 343 -8.14 -12.45 4.04
N ASN A 344 -7.48 -11.44 3.49
CA ASN A 344 -6.90 -11.51 2.14
C ASN A 344 -5.58 -12.28 2.09
N ALA A 345 -5.12 -12.61 0.89
CA ALA A 345 -3.76 -13.05 0.63
C ALA A 345 -2.89 -11.86 0.17
N TYR A 346 -1.70 -11.76 0.72
CA TYR A 346 -0.73 -10.73 0.40
C TYR A 346 0.52 -11.35 -0.23
N GLY A 347 1.13 -10.60 -1.13
CA GLY A 347 2.39 -10.97 -1.75
C GLY A 347 2.88 -9.85 -2.65
N ALA A 348 4.19 -9.71 -2.78
CA ALA A 348 4.77 -8.72 -3.66
C ALA A 348 6.09 -9.23 -4.22
N PHE A 349 6.39 -8.81 -5.46
CA PHE A 349 7.66 -9.07 -6.13
C PHE A 349 8.04 -10.54 -6.19
N GLY A 350 7.08 -11.42 -6.50
CA GLY A 350 7.37 -12.84 -6.77
C GLY A 350 8.41 -13.01 -7.90
N THR A 351 8.47 -12.07 -8.83
CA THR A 351 9.56 -11.91 -9.80
C THR A 351 10.11 -10.48 -9.74
N VAL A 352 11.36 -10.30 -10.16
CA VAL A 352 12.03 -9.00 -10.20
C VAL A 352 12.37 -8.63 -11.64
N THR A 353 11.91 -7.45 -12.05
CA THR A 353 12.28 -6.85 -13.34
C THR A 353 13.78 -6.58 -13.37
N LYS A 354 14.45 -6.93 -14.48
CA LYS A 354 15.91 -6.80 -14.62
C LYS A 354 16.36 -5.51 -15.32
N GLN A 355 15.43 -4.81 -15.95
CA GLN A 355 15.66 -3.54 -16.62
C GLN A 355 14.55 -2.57 -16.26
N ARG A 356 14.90 -1.31 -16.02
CA ARG A 356 13.92 -0.26 -15.78
C ARG A 356 13.57 0.39 -17.11
N ILE A 357 12.44 0.00 -17.69
CA ILE A 357 11.88 0.71 -18.83
C ILE A 357 10.93 1.78 -18.31
N GLU A 358 11.05 2.99 -18.82
CA GLU A 358 10.22 4.13 -18.48
C GLU A 358 9.52 4.64 -19.72
N ILE A 359 8.20 4.84 -19.64
CA ILE A 359 7.45 5.56 -20.67
C ILE A 359 7.43 7.04 -20.30
N VAL A 360 7.92 7.85 -21.22
CA VAL A 360 7.97 9.30 -21.15
C VAL A 360 6.94 9.85 -22.13
N VAL A 361 6.09 10.76 -21.64
CA VAL A 361 5.10 11.44 -22.46
C VAL A 361 5.64 12.81 -22.85
N GLU A 362 5.56 13.14 -24.13
CA GLU A 362 6.09 14.37 -24.70
C GLU A 362 4.97 15.11 -25.44
N GLY A 363 5.03 16.44 -25.45
CA GLY A 363 4.17 17.29 -26.27
C GLY A 363 4.98 18.26 -27.11
N THR A 364 4.32 18.89 -28.09
CA THR A 364 4.88 20.02 -28.85
C THR A 364 3.79 21.00 -29.27
N LEU A 365 4.17 22.26 -29.46
CA LEU A 365 3.31 23.31 -30.04
C LEU A 365 3.53 23.47 -31.55
N ASP A 366 4.55 22.81 -32.11
CA ASP A 366 4.93 22.91 -33.50
C ASP A 366 3.87 22.29 -34.43
N GLU A 367 3.78 22.80 -35.65
CA GLU A 367 2.80 22.34 -36.63
C GLU A 367 3.13 20.94 -37.17
N ASP A 368 4.40 20.72 -37.53
CA ASP A 368 4.89 19.46 -38.10
C ASP A 368 5.52 18.56 -37.02
N PRO A 369 4.89 17.42 -36.67
CA PRO A 369 5.39 16.54 -35.62
C PRO A 369 6.72 15.84 -35.95
N ASP A 370 7.09 15.75 -37.24
CA ASP A 370 8.31 15.06 -37.69
C ASP A 370 9.57 15.94 -37.54
N ALA A 371 9.40 17.27 -37.62
CA ALA A 371 10.47 18.25 -37.42
C ALA A 371 10.40 18.95 -36.03
N ALA A 372 9.39 18.64 -35.22
CA ALA A 372 9.10 19.32 -33.98
C ALA A 372 10.18 19.15 -32.88
N GLU A 373 10.33 20.17 -32.05
CA GLU A 373 10.95 20.04 -30.74
C GLU A 373 9.93 19.48 -29.74
N TRP A 374 10.32 18.40 -29.04
CA TRP A 374 9.44 17.68 -28.13
C TRP A 374 9.83 17.93 -26.69
N VAL A 375 8.86 18.33 -25.87
CA VAL A 375 9.04 18.65 -24.46
C VAL A 375 8.36 17.61 -23.59
N GLU A 376 9.11 17.04 -22.64
CA GLU A 376 8.62 16.01 -21.72
C GLU A 376 7.66 16.57 -20.67
N TYR A 377 6.62 15.81 -20.35
CA TYR A 377 5.77 16.00 -19.18
C TYR A 377 6.40 15.31 -17.95
N PRO A 378 6.96 16.05 -16.99
CA PRO A 378 7.61 15.43 -15.85
C PRO A 378 6.60 14.99 -14.80
N PHE A 379 6.81 13.78 -14.30
CA PHE A 379 6.02 13.18 -13.23
C PHE A 379 6.60 13.51 -11.84
N LYS A 380 5.77 13.39 -10.80
CA LYS A 380 6.15 13.82 -9.44
C LYS A 380 7.23 12.94 -8.83
N GLY A 381 7.19 11.64 -9.02
CA GLY A 381 8.13 10.69 -8.43
C GLY A 381 8.81 9.73 -9.40
N LYS A 382 8.38 9.65 -10.67
CA LYS A 382 9.14 8.88 -11.68
C LYS A 382 10.51 9.51 -11.96
N PRO A 383 11.49 8.70 -12.41
CA PRO A 383 12.66 9.22 -13.09
C PRO A 383 12.23 10.08 -14.29
N GLY A 384 12.96 11.16 -14.54
CA GLY A 384 12.75 12.04 -15.67
C GLY A 384 14.09 12.63 -16.06
N GLU A 385 14.36 13.85 -15.59
CA GLU A 385 15.65 14.52 -15.68
C GLU A 385 16.79 13.65 -15.09
N LEU A 386 17.95 13.62 -15.76
CA LEU A 386 19.05 12.69 -15.46
C LEU A 386 19.75 12.98 -14.13
N GLY A 387 19.92 14.25 -13.78
CA GLY A 387 20.46 14.70 -12.49
C GLY A 387 19.50 14.54 -11.30
N ARG A 388 18.25 14.11 -11.54
CA ARG A 388 17.21 14.12 -10.49
C ARG A 388 17.40 12.99 -9.49
N VAL A 389 17.63 13.35 -8.23
CA VAL A 389 17.55 12.42 -7.10
C VAL A 389 16.07 12.11 -6.79
N PRO A 390 15.64 10.83 -6.77
CA PRO A 390 14.28 10.48 -6.35
C PRO A 390 13.99 10.92 -4.92
N ARG A 391 12.75 11.34 -4.63
CA ARG A 391 12.37 11.86 -3.30
C ARG A 391 11.68 10.78 -2.45
N GLN A 392 11.61 11.02 -1.14
CA GLN A 392 10.76 10.24 -0.25
C GLN A 392 9.31 10.71 -0.39
N PHE A 393 8.42 9.81 -0.82
CA PHE A 393 6.98 10.04 -0.96
C PHE A 393 6.16 9.18 -0.01
N ALA A 394 6.55 7.91 0.16
CA ALA A 394 5.89 7.00 1.10
C ALA A 394 5.91 7.60 2.52
N PRO A 395 4.76 7.63 3.24
CA PRO A 395 3.56 6.81 3.04
C PRO A 395 2.57 7.28 1.98
N TYR A 396 2.75 8.46 1.38
CA TYR A 396 1.85 8.96 0.34
C TYR A 396 1.95 8.14 -0.96
N HIS A 397 0.81 7.94 -1.64
CA HIS A 397 0.72 7.16 -2.87
C HIS A 397 0.49 8.07 -4.08
N LEU A 398 1.49 8.16 -4.98
CA LEU A 398 1.39 8.84 -6.28
C LEU A 398 0.77 7.89 -7.32
N ARG A 399 -0.56 7.86 -7.43
CA ARG A 399 -1.28 6.79 -8.14
C ARG A 399 -0.96 6.74 -9.65
N LEU A 400 -0.89 7.92 -10.27
CA LEU A 400 -0.57 8.04 -11.70
C LEU A 400 0.86 7.57 -11.98
N ASP A 401 1.84 8.07 -11.22
CA ASP A 401 3.24 7.67 -11.31
C ASP A 401 3.42 6.16 -11.13
N TRP A 402 2.70 5.55 -10.17
CA TRP A 402 2.74 4.11 -9.97
C TRP A 402 2.24 3.34 -11.18
N LEU A 403 1.09 3.71 -11.77
CA LEU A 403 0.60 3.02 -12.97
C LEU A 403 1.50 3.21 -14.19
N MET A 404 2.15 4.37 -14.31
CA MET A 404 3.18 4.58 -15.34
C MET A 404 4.36 3.60 -15.22
N TRP A 405 4.60 2.98 -14.06
CA TRP A 405 5.62 1.91 -13.93
C TRP A 405 5.12 0.55 -14.41
N PHE A 406 3.81 0.31 -14.36
CA PHE A 406 3.23 -0.95 -14.85
C PHE A 406 3.09 -1.00 -16.37
N LEU A 407 2.94 0.15 -17.05
CA LEU A 407 2.74 0.19 -18.50
C LEU A 407 3.78 -0.63 -19.31
N PRO A 408 5.10 -0.55 -19.06
CA PRO A 408 6.08 -1.35 -19.79
C PRO A 408 6.07 -2.84 -19.44
N LEU A 409 5.40 -3.23 -18.36
CA LEU A 409 5.24 -4.62 -17.92
C LEU A 409 3.97 -5.27 -18.51
N GLY A 410 3.06 -4.47 -19.03
CA GLY A 410 1.82 -4.91 -19.66
C GLY A 410 2.03 -5.40 -21.10
N TYR A 411 1.01 -6.08 -21.64
CA TYR A 411 1.00 -6.54 -23.02
C TYR A 411 0.40 -5.52 -24.01
N SER A 412 -0.37 -4.55 -23.51
CA SER A 412 -1.02 -3.49 -24.29
C SER A 412 -1.08 -2.19 -23.48
N LEU A 413 -1.32 -1.07 -24.16
CA LEU A 413 -1.62 0.20 -23.49
C LEU A 413 -3.01 0.12 -22.84
N ASP A 414 -3.09 0.47 -21.57
CA ASP A 414 -4.35 0.49 -20.82
C ASP A 414 -5.24 1.68 -21.25
N ASP A 415 -6.56 1.51 -21.20
CA ASP A 415 -7.54 2.54 -21.58
C ASP A 415 -7.31 3.89 -20.88
N TRP A 416 -6.94 3.87 -19.60
CA TRP A 416 -6.68 5.08 -18.83
C TRP A 416 -5.51 5.89 -19.40
N PHE A 417 -4.52 5.23 -20.00
CA PHE A 417 -3.34 5.87 -20.57
C PHE A 417 -3.69 6.58 -21.88
N THR A 418 -4.52 5.96 -22.71
CA THR A 418 -5.04 6.60 -23.93
C THR A 418 -5.84 7.86 -23.57
N VAL A 419 -6.76 7.77 -22.62
CA VAL A 419 -7.51 8.93 -22.13
C VAL A 419 -6.58 9.98 -21.52
N PHE A 420 -5.53 9.56 -20.81
CA PHE A 420 -4.52 10.46 -20.27
C PHE A 420 -3.83 11.28 -21.36
N LEU A 421 -3.40 10.66 -22.46
CA LEU A 421 -2.79 11.40 -23.58
C LEU A 421 -3.77 12.42 -24.21
N VAL A 422 -5.05 12.06 -24.35
CA VAL A 422 -6.10 12.98 -24.82
C VAL A 422 -6.28 14.15 -23.85
N ARG A 423 -6.28 13.91 -22.53
CA ARG A 423 -6.37 14.98 -21.52
C ARG A 423 -5.18 15.94 -21.57
N LEU A 424 -4.00 15.47 -21.95
CA LEU A 424 -2.83 16.33 -22.17
C LEU A 424 -2.98 17.20 -23.42
N LEU A 425 -3.49 16.64 -24.52
CA LEU A 425 -3.85 17.42 -25.73
C LEU A 425 -4.87 18.51 -25.41
N GLU A 426 -5.85 18.22 -24.56
CA GLU A 426 -6.87 19.17 -24.14
C GLU A 426 -6.37 20.25 -23.16
N ALA A 427 -5.13 20.11 -22.65
CA ALA A 427 -4.60 20.86 -21.51
C ALA A 427 -5.54 20.83 -20.28
N ASP A 428 -6.07 19.64 -19.94
CA ASP A 428 -6.99 19.47 -18.82
C ASP A 428 -6.31 19.80 -17.48
N ALA A 429 -6.64 20.96 -16.90
CA ALA A 429 -6.00 21.47 -15.69
C ALA A 429 -6.04 20.50 -14.48
N PRO A 430 -7.14 19.77 -14.19
CA PRO A 430 -7.15 18.71 -13.18
C PRO A 430 -6.10 17.61 -13.44
N THR A 431 -5.98 17.14 -14.68
CA THR A 431 -5.01 16.12 -15.07
C THR A 431 -3.58 16.65 -14.98
N LEU A 432 -3.32 17.85 -15.49
CA LEU A 432 -2.00 18.49 -15.43
C LEU A 432 -1.51 18.68 -13.98
N ARG A 433 -2.40 18.94 -13.02
CA ARG A 433 -2.04 19.01 -11.59
C ARG A 433 -1.56 17.68 -10.98
N LEU A 434 -1.77 16.54 -11.65
CA LEU A 434 -1.18 15.26 -11.23
C LEU A 434 0.31 15.19 -11.54
N LEU A 435 0.78 15.94 -12.54
CA LEU A 435 2.17 16.03 -12.96
C LEU A 435 2.99 16.97 -12.08
N ALA A 436 4.31 16.94 -12.23
CA ALA A 436 5.22 17.82 -11.47
C ALA A 436 5.18 19.26 -11.98
N ARG A 437 5.17 19.45 -13.30
CA ARG A 437 4.95 20.74 -13.97
C ARG A 437 4.20 20.52 -15.26
N ASP A 438 3.47 21.55 -15.67
CA ASP A 438 2.93 21.67 -17.03
C ASP A 438 3.96 22.44 -17.89
N PRO A 439 4.60 21.79 -18.89
CA PRO A 439 5.59 22.44 -19.74
C PRO A 439 5.00 23.52 -20.65
N PHE A 440 3.69 23.55 -20.88
CA PHE A 440 3.04 24.47 -21.82
C PHE A 440 2.25 25.60 -21.13
N ASN A 441 2.32 25.70 -19.79
CA ASN A 441 1.66 26.76 -19.01
C ASN A 441 0.16 26.92 -19.33
N GLY A 442 -0.56 25.81 -19.50
CA GLY A 442 -1.98 25.74 -19.81
C GLY A 442 -2.30 25.85 -21.30
N GLN A 443 -1.31 26.06 -22.17
CA GLN A 443 -1.51 26.01 -23.61
C GLN A 443 -1.67 24.57 -24.08
N ARG A 444 -2.57 24.36 -25.04
CA ARG A 444 -2.81 23.03 -25.63
C ARG A 444 -1.67 22.69 -26.58
N PRO A 445 -0.95 21.56 -26.37
CA PRO A 445 0.00 21.09 -27.36
C PRO A 445 -0.74 20.71 -28.65
N ARG A 446 -0.11 20.91 -29.80
CA ARG A 446 -0.62 20.46 -31.10
C ARG A 446 -0.56 18.94 -31.21
N TRP A 447 0.51 18.36 -30.68
CA TRP A 447 0.76 16.94 -30.72
C TRP A 447 1.23 16.43 -29.37
N VAL A 448 0.84 15.21 -29.02
CA VAL A 448 1.35 14.43 -27.89
C VAL A 448 1.84 13.09 -28.40
N ARG A 449 2.93 12.59 -27.83
CA ARG A 449 3.44 11.24 -28.11
C ARG A 449 3.94 10.57 -26.85
N ALA A 450 4.19 9.27 -26.92
CA ALA A 450 4.84 8.53 -25.85
C ALA A 450 6.05 7.76 -26.40
N VAL A 451 7.16 7.86 -25.69
CA VAL A 451 8.40 7.15 -26.00
C VAL A 451 8.85 6.34 -24.80
N SER A 452 9.55 5.23 -25.03
CA SER A 452 10.18 4.44 -23.98
C SER A 452 11.67 4.65 -23.98
N TYR A 453 12.26 4.68 -22.79
CA TYR A 453 13.70 4.59 -22.57
C TYR A 453 14.01 3.48 -21.58
N ARG A 454 15.19 2.88 -21.72
CA ARG A 454 15.79 2.13 -20.63
C ARG A 454 16.54 3.10 -19.73
N TYR A 455 16.14 3.17 -18.47
CA TYR A 455 16.83 3.91 -17.42
C TYR A 455 17.71 2.96 -16.61
N ARG A 456 18.85 3.46 -16.16
CA ARG A 456 19.67 2.84 -15.10
C ARG A 456 20.28 3.91 -14.21
N PHE A 457 20.65 3.53 -12.99
CA PHE A 457 21.46 4.39 -12.15
C PHE A 457 22.86 4.55 -12.76
N THR A 458 23.43 5.74 -12.60
CA THR A 458 24.84 5.98 -12.90
C THR A 458 25.71 5.26 -11.87
N THR A 459 26.85 4.74 -12.32
CA THR A 459 27.90 4.23 -11.43
C THR A 459 28.54 5.38 -10.64
N ARG A 460 29.36 5.05 -9.64
CA ARG A 460 30.11 6.06 -8.87
C ARG A 460 31.05 6.89 -9.74
N ALA A 461 31.62 6.31 -10.80
CA ALA A 461 32.50 7.02 -11.72
C ALA A 461 31.70 7.99 -12.61
N GLU A 462 30.65 7.50 -13.26
CA GLU A 462 29.77 8.31 -14.13
C GLU A 462 29.19 9.52 -13.38
N HIS A 463 28.69 9.33 -12.16
CA HIS A 463 28.16 10.45 -11.36
C HIS A 463 29.24 11.47 -10.95
N ARG A 464 30.49 11.06 -10.74
CA ARG A 464 31.57 12.02 -10.42
C ARG A 464 31.92 12.88 -11.64
N GLU A 465 31.72 12.36 -12.84
CA GLU A 465 32.04 13.02 -14.09
C GLU A 465 30.91 13.95 -14.56
N SER A 466 29.67 13.44 -14.63
CA SER A 466 28.54 14.22 -15.17
C SER A 466 27.66 14.89 -14.11
N GLY A 467 27.72 14.42 -12.86
CA GLY A 467 26.76 14.80 -11.81
C GLY A 467 25.39 14.12 -11.94
N ASP A 468 25.17 13.29 -12.96
CA ASP A 468 23.87 12.64 -13.16
C ASP A 468 23.64 11.46 -12.21
N VAL A 469 22.39 11.29 -11.81
CA VAL A 469 21.91 10.18 -10.98
C VAL A 469 21.44 9.01 -11.86
N TRP A 470 20.84 9.35 -12.99
CA TRP A 470 20.28 8.44 -13.96
C TRP A 470 20.99 8.59 -15.29
N MET A 471 20.92 7.53 -16.07
CA MET A 471 21.21 7.60 -17.48
C MET A 471 20.20 6.77 -18.25
N ARG A 472 19.92 7.22 -19.47
CA ARG A 472 18.89 6.64 -20.31
C ARG A 472 19.40 6.35 -21.71
N ASP A 473 18.95 5.25 -22.29
CA ASP A 473 19.25 4.85 -23.66
C ASP A 473 18.07 4.09 -24.28
N GLN A 474 18.28 3.50 -25.45
CA GLN A 474 17.31 2.63 -26.14
C GLN A 474 15.95 3.31 -26.38
N ARG A 475 15.98 4.57 -26.82
CA ARG A 475 14.77 5.33 -27.18
C ARG A 475 13.96 4.58 -28.24
N ARG A 476 12.66 4.38 -27.98
CA ARG A 476 11.70 3.83 -28.95
C ARG A 476 10.38 4.58 -28.87
N ILE A 477 9.72 4.76 -30.01
CA ILE A 477 8.36 5.30 -30.04
C ILE A 477 7.39 4.21 -29.58
N VAL A 478 6.51 4.55 -28.63
CA VAL A 478 5.47 3.67 -28.11
C VAL A 478 4.10 4.08 -28.66
N VAL A 479 3.85 5.39 -28.71
CA VAL A 479 2.67 6.00 -29.34
C VAL A 479 3.18 7.06 -30.30
N HIS A 480 2.80 6.94 -31.58
CA HIS A 480 3.09 7.95 -32.60
C HIS A 480 2.40 9.28 -32.26
N PRO A 481 2.88 10.42 -32.79
CA PRO A 481 2.24 11.71 -32.59
C PRO A 481 0.73 11.66 -32.85
N ILE A 482 -0.05 12.03 -31.84
CA ILE A 482 -1.50 12.21 -31.92
C ILE A 482 -1.82 13.69 -31.75
N GLY A 483 -2.68 14.21 -32.62
CA GLY A 483 -3.09 15.62 -32.63
C GLY A 483 -4.60 15.76 -32.44
N HIS A 484 -5.07 17.01 -32.47
CA HIS A 484 -6.49 17.35 -32.40
C HIS A 484 -7.32 16.86 -33.60
#